data_AF-A0A960XD30-F1
#
_entry.id   AF-A0A960XD30-F1
#
_cell.length_a   1.000
_cell.length_b   1.000
_cell.length_c   1.000
_cell.angle_alpha   90.00
_cell.angle_beta   90.00
_cell.angle_gamma   90.00
#
_symmetry.space_group_name_H-M   'P 1'
#
loop_
_entity.id
_entity.type
_entity.pdbx_description
1 polymer ?
#
loop_
_entity_poly.entity_id
_entity_poly.type
_entity_poly.pdbx_seq_one_letter_code
_entity_poly.pdbx_strand_id
1 'polypeptide(L)'
;MVNLSHLKPIRVLVAGDFMLDRYTFGSVGRISPEAPVPVLKITDQKSLPGGAGNVALNLAALDAHVHVLGRIGPDNCGDLLKSLLEAENINTDYLITEEDFSTPVKNRIVGSSQQMLRIDQEQTHDLPEAYLSALKFPDVDLIAISDYNKGFLTKSLLKALIAHGQKLGVPVLVDPKGSDFSKYRGVTLIKPNLKEALSAANAADLEQAAQSLLKQTKVEHLLITRSKDGMSLFDGQATHTHFPVRSKEVQDVTGAGDTVLAALSLALANQLSIESAVHLANIAAGISIEKLGCARITLAEIAERILELDSTSKVYDEHTLYTLTKALTNKPFTIVGIDSADHLSLATFGMLKKLKTANQKLIVYIRDKKPPSDFVSLLSSLHEVDFVVIKSDSLSHLCDELHPSSAYLFDGGTLSLLESTSALIS
;
A
#
# COMPACT_ATOMS: atom_id res chain seq x y z
N MET A 1 13.95 11.37 0.29
CA MET A 1 13.15 10.68 1.33
C MET A 1 11.70 10.83 0.94
N VAL A 2 10.90 9.76 1.02
CA VAL A 2 9.45 9.89 0.76
C VAL A 2 8.85 10.63 1.94
N ASN A 3 8.36 11.83 1.71
CA ASN A 3 7.68 12.59 2.74
C ASN A 3 6.20 12.16 2.80
N LEU A 4 5.77 11.63 3.95
CA LEU A 4 4.37 11.25 4.17
C LEU A 4 3.49 12.39 4.70
N SER A 5 4.05 13.54 5.11
CA SER A 5 3.33 14.62 5.84
C SER A 5 2.14 15.25 5.14
N HIS A 6 1.99 14.98 3.86
CA HIS A 6 0.89 15.51 3.05
C HIS A 6 -0.10 14.42 2.62
N LEU A 7 0.10 13.17 3.05
CA LEU A 7 -0.83 12.09 2.72
C LEU A 7 -2.12 12.25 3.52
N LYS A 8 -3.21 12.49 2.81
CA LYS A 8 -4.57 12.51 3.33
C LYS A 8 -5.30 11.25 2.86
N PRO A 9 -6.38 10.86 3.56
CA PRO A 9 -7.35 9.92 3.01
C PRO A 9 -7.81 10.39 1.63
N ILE A 10 -7.89 9.47 0.68
CA ILE A 10 -8.27 9.74 -0.71
C ILE A 10 -9.50 8.94 -1.09
N ARG A 11 -10.26 9.42 -2.07
CA ARG A 11 -11.33 8.68 -2.72
C ARG A 11 -10.78 8.04 -4.00
N VAL A 12 -10.87 6.73 -4.12
CA VAL A 12 -10.36 5.99 -5.29
C VAL A 12 -11.45 5.14 -5.90
N LEU A 13 -11.56 5.19 -7.22
CA LEU A 13 -12.33 4.22 -7.98
C LEU A 13 -11.41 3.08 -8.43
N VAL A 14 -11.63 1.88 -7.90
CA VAL A 14 -10.97 0.66 -8.39
C VAL A 14 -11.85 0.00 -9.42
N ALA A 15 -11.43 0.06 -10.69
CA ALA A 15 -12.16 -0.53 -11.81
C ALA A 15 -11.43 -1.77 -12.33
N GLY A 16 -12.10 -2.93 -12.43
CA GLY A 16 -11.40 -4.11 -12.93
C GLY A 16 -12.10 -5.43 -12.79
N ASP A 17 -11.33 -6.50 -13.02
CA ASP A 17 -11.80 -7.87 -12.91
C ASP A 17 -11.73 -8.33 -11.44
N PHE A 18 -12.89 -8.47 -10.80
CA PHE A 18 -13.00 -9.01 -9.46
C PHE A 18 -13.17 -10.53 -9.48
N MET A 19 -12.58 -11.20 -8.51
CA MET A 19 -12.68 -12.65 -8.36
C MET A 19 -12.61 -13.04 -6.89
N LEU A 20 -12.98 -14.28 -6.58
CA LEU A 20 -12.84 -14.85 -5.25
C LEU A 20 -11.61 -15.76 -5.19
N ASP A 21 -10.59 -15.37 -4.45
CA ASP A 21 -9.48 -16.25 -4.11
C ASP A 21 -9.92 -17.16 -2.95
N ARG A 22 -10.05 -18.46 -3.22
CA ARG A 22 -10.45 -19.45 -2.23
C ARG A 22 -9.27 -20.34 -1.86
N TYR A 23 -9.15 -20.66 -0.58
CA TYR A 23 -8.17 -21.58 -0.04
C TYR A 23 -8.92 -22.71 0.64
N THR A 24 -8.80 -23.93 0.11
CA THR A 24 -9.40 -25.12 0.71
C THR A 24 -8.28 -25.94 1.35
N PHE A 25 -8.27 -25.96 2.68
CA PHE A 25 -7.28 -26.69 3.46
C PHE A 25 -7.82 -28.07 3.81
N GLY A 26 -6.95 -29.08 3.80
CA GLY A 26 -7.32 -30.41 4.23
C GLY A 26 -6.14 -31.32 4.54
N SER A 27 -6.45 -32.47 5.12
CA SER A 27 -5.49 -33.54 5.37
C SER A 27 -5.55 -34.60 4.25
N VAL A 28 -4.38 -35.06 3.79
CA VAL A 28 -4.27 -36.17 2.85
C VAL A 28 -3.84 -37.41 3.63
N GLY A 29 -4.77 -38.34 3.85
CA GLY A 29 -4.52 -39.56 4.62
C GLY A 29 -4.51 -40.85 3.80
N ARG A 30 -4.99 -40.81 2.56
CA ARG A 30 -5.09 -41.98 1.67
C ARG A 30 -5.11 -41.60 0.20
N ILE A 31 -4.80 -42.58 -0.64
CA ILE A 31 -5.03 -42.52 -2.09
C ILE A 31 -6.43 -43.05 -2.39
N SER A 32 -7.07 -42.52 -3.43
CA SER A 32 -8.40 -42.97 -3.86
C SER A 32 -8.35 -44.41 -4.38
N PRO A 33 -9.34 -45.26 -4.07
CA PRO A 33 -9.44 -46.59 -4.67
C PRO A 33 -9.91 -46.55 -6.14
N GLU A 34 -10.43 -45.41 -6.61
CA GLU A 34 -10.99 -45.23 -7.95
C GLU A 34 -9.94 -44.80 -8.98
N ALA A 35 -8.93 -44.04 -8.55
CA ALA A 35 -7.84 -43.56 -9.39
C ALA A 35 -6.61 -43.27 -8.51
N PRO A 36 -5.38 -43.25 -9.06
CA PRO A 36 -4.16 -42.99 -8.30
C PRO A 36 -4.00 -41.49 -7.96
N VAL A 37 -5.00 -40.92 -7.28
CA VAL A 37 -5.07 -39.52 -6.88
C VAL A 37 -5.27 -39.39 -5.36
N PRO A 38 -4.69 -38.37 -4.70
CA PRO A 38 -4.90 -38.12 -3.29
C PRO A 38 -6.37 -37.82 -2.94
N VAL A 39 -6.85 -38.33 -1.81
CA VAL A 39 -8.14 -37.90 -1.25
C VAL A 39 -7.89 -36.84 -0.18
N LEU A 40 -8.35 -35.62 -0.44
CA LEU A 40 -8.31 -34.53 0.52
C LEU A 40 -9.57 -34.54 1.39
N LYS A 41 -9.40 -34.68 2.70
CA LYS A 41 -10.47 -34.40 3.67
C LYS A 41 -10.38 -32.93 4.07
N ILE A 42 -11.37 -32.12 3.66
CA ILE A 42 -11.44 -30.69 3.97
C ILE A 42 -11.52 -30.49 5.48
N THR A 43 -10.69 -29.58 5.99
CA THR A 43 -10.65 -29.17 7.40
C THR A 43 -11.00 -27.71 7.59
N ASP A 44 -10.69 -26.85 6.61
CA ASP A 44 -10.96 -25.42 6.67
C ASP A 44 -11.11 -24.84 5.24
N GLN A 45 -11.86 -23.75 5.12
CA GLN A 45 -12.00 -23.00 3.88
C GLN A 45 -12.03 -21.49 4.15
N LYS A 46 -11.18 -20.76 3.43
CA LYS A 46 -11.11 -19.29 3.50
C LYS A 46 -11.33 -18.71 2.12
N SER A 47 -12.06 -17.60 2.04
CA SER A 47 -12.28 -16.87 0.79
C SER A 47 -11.93 -15.40 0.99
N LEU A 48 -11.29 -14.81 -0.01
CA LEU A 48 -10.84 -13.42 0.00
C LEU A 48 -11.17 -12.77 -1.35
N PRO A 49 -11.46 -11.47 -1.39
CA PRO A 49 -11.45 -10.70 -2.62
C PRO A 49 -10.09 -10.78 -3.32
N GLY A 50 -10.09 -11.25 -4.57
CA GLY A 50 -8.93 -11.37 -5.44
C GLY A 50 -9.04 -10.45 -6.66
N GLY A 51 -7.97 -10.38 -7.45
CA GLY A 51 -7.90 -9.51 -8.61
C GLY A 51 -7.98 -8.02 -8.23
N ALA A 52 -8.88 -7.28 -8.88
CA ALA A 52 -9.17 -5.90 -8.51
C ALA A 52 -9.64 -5.76 -7.04
N GLY A 53 -10.21 -6.83 -6.45
CA GLY A 53 -10.53 -6.88 -5.03
C GLY A 53 -9.31 -6.75 -4.13
N ASN A 54 -8.17 -7.35 -4.49
CA ASN A 54 -6.94 -7.24 -3.70
C ASN A 54 -6.34 -5.82 -3.74
N VAL A 55 -6.46 -5.14 -4.88
CA VAL A 55 -6.10 -3.71 -5.00
C VAL A 55 -6.98 -2.86 -4.07
N ALA A 56 -8.29 -3.12 -4.07
CA ALA A 56 -9.24 -2.41 -3.21
C ALA A 56 -8.94 -2.63 -1.72
N LEU A 57 -8.63 -3.87 -1.31
CA LEU A 57 -8.22 -4.19 0.07
C LEU A 57 -6.94 -3.48 0.50
N ASN A 58 -5.93 -3.41 -0.40
CA ASN A 58 -4.69 -2.69 -0.09
C ASN A 58 -4.94 -1.18 0.03
N LEU A 59 -5.77 -0.60 -0.82
CA LEU A 59 -6.16 0.81 -0.70
C LEU A 59 -6.91 1.11 0.59
N ALA A 60 -7.86 0.24 0.98
CA ALA A 60 -8.57 0.38 2.26
C ALA A 60 -7.61 0.30 3.45
N ALA A 61 -6.62 -0.60 3.42
CA ALA A 61 -5.57 -0.70 4.46
C ALA A 61 -4.63 0.51 4.50
N LEU A 62 -4.59 1.30 3.42
CA LEU A 62 -3.88 2.57 3.32
C LEU A 62 -4.77 3.78 3.66
N ASP A 63 -5.86 3.57 4.41
CA ASP A 63 -6.83 4.57 4.84
C ASP A 63 -7.60 5.27 3.69
N ALA A 64 -7.70 4.65 2.50
CA ALA A 64 -8.46 5.22 1.38
C ALA A 64 -9.97 4.87 1.45
N HIS A 65 -10.80 5.80 0.97
CA HIS A 65 -12.21 5.56 0.67
C HIS A 65 -12.34 4.94 -0.72
N VAL A 66 -12.66 3.64 -0.78
CA VAL A 66 -12.64 2.89 -2.03
C VAL A 66 -14.05 2.67 -2.56
N HIS A 67 -14.26 3.04 -3.83
CA HIS A 67 -15.39 2.61 -4.64
C HIS A 67 -14.93 1.52 -5.60
N VAL A 68 -15.71 0.45 -5.74
CA VAL A 68 -15.39 -0.64 -6.69
C VAL A 68 -16.33 -0.65 -7.89
N LEU A 69 -15.76 -0.66 -9.08
CA LEU A 69 -16.48 -0.82 -10.34
C LEU A 69 -16.00 -2.11 -11.02
N GLY A 70 -16.86 -3.11 -11.03
CA GLY A 70 -16.59 -4.44 -11.51
C GLY A 70 -17.86 -5.13 -11.93
N ARG A 71 -17.78 -6.38 -12.36
CA ARG A 71 -18.94 -7.24 -12.52
C ARG A 71 -18.87 -8.47 -11.64
N ILE A 72 -20.02 -8.91 -11.17
CA ILE A 72 -20.26 -10.15 -10.45
C ILE A 72 -21.45 -10.87 -11.08
N GLY A 73 -21.53 -12.19 -10.88
CA GLY A 73 -22.68 -12.99 -11.25
C GLY A 73 -23.77 -12.95 -10.18
N PRO A 74 -25.04 -13.26 -10.51
CA PRO A 74 -26.12 -13.46 -9.54
C PRO A 74 -25.98 -14.83 -8.84
N ASP A 75 -24.82 -15.05 -8.22
CA ASP A 75 -24.45 -16.31 -7.59
C ASP A 75 -23.90 -16.09 -6.17
N ASN A 76 -23.87 -17.17 -5.37
CA ASN A 76 -23.38 -17.13 -4.00
C ASN A 76 -21.94 -16.61 -3.88
N CYS A 77 -21.13 -16.73 -4.94
CA CYS A 77 -19.76 -16.23 -4.92
C CYS A 77 -19.72 -14.71 -5.11
N GLY A 78 -20.62 -14.15 -5.92
CA GLY A 78 -20.84 -12.72 -6.10
C GLY A 78 -21.33 -12.08 -4.81
N ASP A 79 -22.34 -12.67 -4.16
CA ASP A 79 -22.87 -12.19 -2.87
C ASP A 79 -21.80 -12.22 -1.77
N LEU A 80 -21.03 -13.31 -1.70
CA LEU A 80 -19.92 -13.44 -0.75
C LEU A 80 -18.83 -12.42 -1.03
N LEU A 81 -18.42 -12.23 -2.29
CA LEU A 81 -17.42 -11.25 -2.67
C LEU A 81 -17.84 -9.83 -2.28
N LYS A 82 -19.09 -9.46 -2.57
CA LYS A 82 -19.68 -8.17 -2.18
C LYS A 82 -19.64 -7.99 -0.66
N SER A 83 -20.10 -8.99 0.10
CA SER A 83 -20.09 -8.95 1.57
C SER A 83 -18.68 -8.81 2.16
N LEU A 84 -17.69 -9.48 1.56
CA LEU A 84 -16.29 -9.41 1.99
C LEU A 84 -15.67 -8.03 1.73
N LEU A 85 -16.06 -7.34 0.65
CA LEU A 85 -15.64 -5.97 0.37
C LEU A 85 -16.30 -4.98 1.34
N GLU A 86 -17.60 -5.13 1.58
CA GLU A 86 -18.37 -4.27 2.51
C GLU A 86 -17.87 -4.38 3.96
N ALA A 87 -17.47 -5.58 4.39
CA ALA A 87 -16.86 -5.80 5.70
C ALA A 87 -15.57 -4.99 5.93
N GLU A 88 -14.93 -4.52 4.86
CA GLU A 88 -13.72 -3.70 4.87
C GLU A 88 -14.03 -2.22 4.62
N ASN A 89 -15.31 -1.83 4.73
CA ASN A 89 -15.83 -0.49 4.44
C ASN A 89 -15.60 -0.01 2.99
N ILE A 90 -15.50 -0.94 2.04
CA ILE A 90 -15.40 -0.64 0.61
C ILE A 90 -16.80 -0.45 0.03
N ASN A 91 -17.03 0.64 -0.70
CA ASN A 91 -18.31 0.93 -1.33
C ASN A 91 -18.50 0.08 -2.61
N THR A 92 -19.54 -0.74 -2.60
CA THR A 92 -19.91 -1.70 -3.65
C THR A 92 -21.07 -1.23 -4.54
N ASP A 93 -21.52 0.01 -4.40
CA ASP A 93 -22.71 0.54 -5.09
C ASP A 93 -22.55 0.58 -6.63
N TYR A 94 -21.31 0.54 -7.11
CA TYR A 94 -20.95 0.57 -8.52
C TYR A 94 -20.65 -0.82 -9.10
N LEU A 95 -20.81 -1.90 -8.34
CA LEU A 95 -20.71 -3.26 -8.88
C LEU A 95 -21.91 -3.57 -9.78
N ILE A 96 -21.60 -4.13 -10.95
CA ILE A 96 -22.60 -4.60 -11.90
C ILE A 96 -22.91 -6.06 -11.58
N THR A 97 -24.18 -6.40 -11.42
CA THR A 97 -24.62 -7.81 -11.44
C THR A 97 -25.05 -8.14 -12.86
N GLU A 98 -24.32 -9.03 -13.53
CA GLU A 98 -24.59 -9.45 -14.91
C GLU A 98 -25.26 -10.83 -14.90
N GLU A 99 -26.50 -10.93 -15.42
CA GLU A 99 -27.34 -12.14 -15.31
C GLU A 99 -26.67 -13.42 -15.85
N ASP A 100 -25.99 -13.33 -17.00
CA ASP A 100 -25.35 -14.47 -17.69
C ASP A 100 -23.85 -14.63 -17.37
N PHE A 101 -23.39 -14.10 -16.23
CA PHE A 101 -22.01 -14.17 -15.78
C PHE A 101 -21.89 -14.99 -14.50
N SER A 102 -20.84 -15.80 -14.37
CA SER A 102 -20.48 -16.49 -13.13
C SER A 102 -19.27 -15.80 -12.49
N THR A 103 -19.38 -15.45 -11.21
CA THR A 103 -18.31 -14.78 -10.46
C THR A 103 -17.06 -15.66 -10.46
N PRO A 104 -15.90 -15.18 -10.96
CA PRO A 104 -14.70 -16.01 -11.07
C PRO A 104 -14.18 -16.47 -9.70
N VAL A 105 -13.81 -17.74 -9.59
CA VAL A 105 -13.22 -18.32 -8.38
C VAL A 105 -11.87 -18.97 -8.69
N LYS A 106 -10.86 -18.66 -7.88
CA LYS A 106 -9.52 -19.25 -7.93
C LYS A 106 -9.30 -20.05 -6.65
N ASN A 107 -9.67 -21.33 -6.67
CA ASN A 107 -9.58 -22.21 -5.49
C ASN A 107 -8.24 -22.94 -5.43
N ARG A 108 -7.39 -22.58 -4.46
CA ARG A 108 -6.11 -23.22 -4.15
C ARG A 108 -6.36 -24.31 -3.11
N ILE A 109 -6.13 -25.56 -3.51
CA ILE A 109 -6.25 -26.74 -2.65
C ILE A 109 -4.92 -26.96 -1.94
N VAL A 110 -4.93 -26.93 -0.61
CA VAL A 110 -3.73 -27.01 0.24
C VAL A 110 -3.83 -28.24 1.14
N GLY A 111 -2.84 -29.13 1.07
CA GLY A 111 -2.75 -30.32 1.89
C GLY A 111 -1.34 -30.52 2.43
N SER A 112 -1.22 -30.98 3.68
CA SER A 112 0.09 -31.19 4.35
C SER A 112 1.02 -29.98 4.24
N SER A 113 0.47 -28.76 4.38
CA SER A 113 1.18 -27.48 4.28
C SER A 113 1.78 -27.16 2.90
N GLN A 114 1.32 -27.82 1.83
CA GLN A 114 1.72 -27.51 0.45
C GLN A 114 0.50 -27.33 -0.45
N GLN A 115 0.60 -26.44 -1.44
CA GLN A 115 -0.43 -26.30 -2.47
C GLN A 115 -0.37 -27.49 -3.42
N MET A 116 -1.48 -28.23 -3.54
CA MET A 116 -1.58 -29.45 -4.34
C MET A 116 -2.17 -29.19 -5.73
N LEU A 117 -3.19 -28.33 -5.80
CA LEU A 117 -3.95 -28.06 -7.02
C LEU A 117 -4.53 -26.65 -6.99
N ARG A 118 -4.74 -26.06 -8.17
CA ARG A 118 -5.58 -24.88 -8.34
C ARG A 118 -6.75 -25.19 -9.28
N ILE A 119 -7.96 -24.86 -8.84
CA ILE A 119 -9.19 -25.01 -9.61
C ILE A 119 -9.69 -23.62 -9.94
N ASP A 120 -9.74 -23.32 -11.24
CA ASP A 120 -10.21 -22.05 -11.76
C ASP A 120 -11.63 -22.26 -12.31
N GLN A 121 -12.62 -21.59 -11.72
CA GLN A 121 -13.99 -21.56 -12.21
C GLN A 121 -14.27 -20.16 -12.74
N GLU A 122 -14.31 -20.01 -14.06
CA GLU A 122 -14.47 -18.70 -14.67
C GLU A 122 -15.08 -18.79 -16.06
N GLN A 123 -15.81 -17.73 -16.41
CA GLN A 123 -16.28 -17.43 -17.76
C GLN A 123 -15.61 -16.14 -18.22
N THR A 124 -15.29 -16.03 -19.51
CA THR A 124 -14.66 -14.83 -20.06
C THR A 124 -15.38 -14.45 -21.34
N HIS A 125 -16.07 -13.31 -21.28
CA HIS A 125 -16.72 -12.66 -22.41
C HIS A 125 -16.78 -11.15 -22.15
N ASP A 126 -16.86 -10.34 -23.21
CA ASP A 126 -16.89 -8.89 -23.05
C ASP A 126 -18.17 -8.43 -22.33
N LEU A 127 -18.03 -7.45 -21.43
CA LEU A 127 -19.19 -6.82 -20.79
C LEU A 127 -20.13 -6.24 -21.87
N PRO A 128 -21.42 -6.60 -21.88
CA PRO A 128 -22.35 -6.10 -22.88
C PRO A 128 -22.52 -4.57 -22.82
N GLU A 129 -22.60 -3.92 -23.99
CA GLU A 129 -22.68 -2.46 -24.11
C GLU A 129 -23.91 -1.85 -23.41
N ALA A 130 -24.98 -2.63 -23.22
CA ALA A 130 -26.16 -2.22 -22.46
C ALA A 130 -25.81 -1.79 -21.02
N TYR A 131 -24.91 -2.53 -20.35
CA TYR A 131 -24.46 -2.18 -19.01
C TYR A 131 -23.63 -0.89 -19.00
N LEU A 132 -22.81 -0.66 -20.04
CA LEU A 132 -21.97 0.54 -20.16
C LEU A 132 -22.80 1.82 -20.21
N SER A 133 -23.94 1.79 -20.92
CA SER A 133 -24.82 2.96 -21.06
C SER A 133 -25.47 3.42 -19.74
N ALA A 134 -25.61 2.52 -18.77
CA ALA A 134 -26.20 2.79 -17.46
C ALA A 134 -25.16 3.14 -16.38
N LEU A 135 -23.86 3.05 -16.70
CA LEU A 135 -22.80 3.27 -15.72
C LEU A 135 -22.77 4.71 -15.24
N LYS A 136 -22.63 4.83 -13.92
CA LYS A 136 -22.32 6.08 -13.23
C LYS A 136 -20.92 5.96 -12.65
N PHE A 137 -20.18 7.05 -12.67
CA PHE A 137 -18.85 7.10 -12.06
C PHE A 137 -18.89 8.08 -10.87
N PRO A 138 -18.31 7.72 -9.71
CA PRO A 138 -18.18 8.63 -8.58
C PRO A 138 -17.20 9.76 -8.88
N ASP A 139 -17.34 10.86 -8.13
CA ASP A 139 -16.27 11.86 -8.01
C ASP A 139 -15.19 11.30 -7.10
N VAL A 140 -13.98 11.15 -7.64
CA VAL A 140 -12.83 10.53 -6.97
C VAL A 140 -11.58 11.35 -7.22
N ASP A 141 -10.55 11.10 -6.42
CA ASP A 141 -9.25 11.77 -6.52
C ASP A 141 -8.29 10.99 -7.44
N LEU A 142 -8.62 9.74 -7.77
CA LEU A 142 -7.86 8.86 -8.69
C LEU A 142 -8.69 7.66 -9.17
N ILE A 143 -8.38 7.15 -10.37
CA ILE A 143 -8.93 5.90 -10.91
C ILE A 143 -7.81 4.85 -11.04
N ALA A 144 -7.97 3.72 -10.37
CA ALA A 144 -7.06 2.58 -10.44
C ALA A 144 -7.71 1.45 -11.23
N ILE A 145 -7.12 1.08 -12.36
CA ILE A 145 -7.62 0.04 -13.26
C ILE A 145 -6.78 -1.22 -13.07
N SER A 146 -7.43 -2.35 -12.80
CA SER A 146 -6.78 -3.65 -12.59
C SER A 146 -7.32 -4.67 -13.58
N ASP A 147 -6.57 -4.92 -14.65
CA ASP A 147 -6.96 -5.81 -15.74
C ASP A 147 -6.40 -7.22 -15.52
N TYR A 148 -7.27 -8.23 -15.53
CA TYR A 148 -6.91 -9.64 -15.49
C TYR A 148 -7.34 -10.39 -16.76
N ASN A 149 -7.73 -9.64 -17.79
CA ASN A 149 -8.22 -10.12 -19.08
C ASN A 149 -9.44 -11.05 -18.91
N LYS A 150 -10.39 -10.69 -18.04
CA LYS A 150 -11.64 -11.46 -17.83
C LYS A 150 -12.86 -10.87 -18.53
N GLY A 151 -12.66 -9.87 -19.38
CA GLY A 151 -13.68 -9.31 -20.28
C GLY A 151 -14.48 -8.14 -19.71
N PHE A 152 -14.27 -7.75 -18.45
CA PHE A 152 -14.93 -6.56 -17.90
C PHE A 152 -14.42 -5.27 -18.55
N LEU A 153 -13.10 -5.12 -18.65
CA LEU A 153 -12.42 -3.93 -19.17
C LEU A 153 -12.39 -3.91 -20.71
N THR A 154 -13.56 -3.74 -21.32
CA THR A 154 -13.72 -3.56 -22.76
C THR A 154 -13.08 -2.25 -23.22
N LYS A 155 -12.81 -2.12 -24.54
CA LYS A 155 -12.28 -0.88 -25.12
C LYS A 155 -13.21 0.32 -24.88
N SER A 156 -14.52 0.10 -24.95
CA SER A 156 -15.54 1.12 -24.65
C SER A 156 -15.48 1.58 -23.19
N LEU A 157 -15.41 0.64 -22.24
CA LEU A 157 -15.32 0.95 -20.81
C LEU A 157 -14.03 1.69 -20.46
N LEU A 158 -12.89 1.21 -20.95
CA LEU A 158 -11.59 1.85 -20.72
C LEU A 158 -11.61 3.29 -21.23
N LYS A 159 -12.17 3.53 -22.43
CA LYS A 159 -12.31 4.89 -22.97
C LYS A 159 -13.20 5.77 -22.09
N ALA A 160 -14.30 5.24 -21.55
CA ALA A 160 -15.18 5.98 -20.65
C ALA A 160 -14.50 6.32 -19.31
N LEU A 161 -13.77 5.37 -18.71
CA LEU A 161 -12.99 5.58 -17.48
C LEU A 161 -11.90 6.64 -17.66
N ILE A 162 -11.15 6.56 -18.77
CA ILE A 162 -10.09 7.52 -19.10
C ILE A 162 -10.69 8.91 -19.31
N ALA A 163 -11.79 9.01 -20.06
CA ALA A 163 -12.48 10.28 -20.27
C ALA A 163 -13.03 10.88 -18.97
N HIS A 164 -13.52 10.04 -18.05
CA HIS A 164 -13.98 10.49 -16.73
C HIS A 164 -12.82 11.02 -15.88
N GLY A 165 -11.69 10.30 -15.82
CA GLY A 165 -10.48 10.77 -15.13
C GLY A 165 -9.98 12.10 -15.69
N GLN A 166 -9.94 12.25 -17.01
CA GLN A 166 -9.58 13.50 -17.68
C GLN A 166 -10.55 14.65 -17.36
N LYS A 167 -11.87 14.37 -17.33
CA LYS A 167 -12.90 15.36 -16.97
C LYS A 167 -12.72 15.86 -15.54
N LEU A 168 -12.36 14.99 -14.61
CA LEU A 168 -12.08 15.33 -13.21
C LEU A 168 -10.69 15.95 -13.01
N GLY A 169 -9.79 15.82 -13.99
CA GLY A 169 -8.40 16.24 -13.86
C GLY A 169 -7.58 15.35 -12.90
N VAL A 170 -7.98 14.09 -12.75
CA VAL A 170 -7.35 13.14 -11.80
C VAL A 170 -6.55 12.06 -12.53
N PRO A 171 -5.50 11.49 -11.88
CA PRO A 171 -4.71 10.44 -12.50
C PRO A 171 -5.52 9.17 -12.78
N VAL A 172 -5.17 8.48 -13.87
CA VAL A 172 -5.68 7.15 -14.20
C VAL A 172 -4.50 6.19 -14.31
N LEU A 173 -4.48 5.16 -13.46
CA LEU A 173 -3.40 4.19 -13.37
C LEU A 173 -3.92 2.84 -13.85
N VAL A 174 -3.08 2.07 -14.55
CA VAL A 174 -3.46 0.74 -15.05
C VAL A 174 -2.40 -0.30 -14.68
N ASP A 175 -2.84 -1.41 -14.09
CA ASP A 175 -2.11 -2.68 -14.13
C ASP A 175 -2.62 -3.51 -15.32
N PRO A 176 -1.85 -3.62 -16.41
CA PRO A 176 -2.34 -4.13 -17.67
C PRO A 176 -2.31 -5.66 -17.74
N LYS A 177 -3.16 -6.21 -18.62
CA LYS A 177 -3.06 -7.60 -19.08
C LYS A 177 -3.14 -7.73 -20.59
N GLY A 178 -2.65 -8.86 -21.09
CA GLY A 178 -2.66 -9.21 -22.50
C GLY A 178 -1.46 -8.64 -23.26
N SER A 179 -1.54 -8.67 -24.59
CA SER A 179 -0.50 -8.17 -25.49
C SER A 179 -0.85 -6.83 -26.14
N ASP A 180 -2.14 -6.46 -26.21
CA ASP A 180 -2.58 -5.18 -26.79
C ASP A 180 -2.67 -4.10 -25.71
N PHE A 181 -1.61 -3.32 -25.54
CA PHE A 181 -1.61 -2.19 -24.61
C PHE A 181 -2.21 -0.91 -25.22
N SER A 182 -2.52 -0.89 -26.53
CA SER A 182 -3.09 0.30 -27.18
C SER A 182 -4.44 0.71 -26.60
N LYS A 183 -5.18 -0.24 -26.00
CA LYS A 183 -6.45 0.01 -25.33
C LYS A 183 -6.34 0.89 -24.07
N TYR A 184 -5.13 1.04 -23.51
CA TYR A 184 -4.87 1.88 -22.33
C TYR A 184 -4.37 3.29 -22.71
N ARG A 185 -4.48 3.69 -23.98
CA ARG A 185 -4.00 5.00 -24.43
C ARG A 185 -4.72 6.15 -23.72
N GLY A 186 -3.96 7.09 -23.16
CA GLY A 186 -4.46 8.28 -22.49
C GLY A 186 -4.56 8.18 -20.96
N VAL A 187 -4.10 7.07 -20.38
CA VAL A 187 -3.91 6.92 -18.93
C VAL A 187 -2.63 7.66 -18.50
N THR A 188 -2.54 7.98 -17.21
CA THR A 188 -1.37 8.67 -16.62
C THR A 188 -0.20 7.71 -16.45
N LEU A 189 -0.46 6.48 -15.98
CA LEU A 189 0.58 5.49 -15.72
C LEU A 189 0.13 4.07 -16.08
N ILE A 190 1.03 3.30 -16.71
CA ILE A 190 0.87 1.87 -16.93
C ILE A 190 1.96 1.12 -16.16
N LYS A 191 1.56 0.06 -15.44
CA LYS A 191 2.43 -0.73 -14.56
C LYS A 191 2.48 -2.22 -14.93
N PRO A 192 3.10 -2.64 -16.05
CA PRO A 192 3.26 -4.05 -16.33
C PRO A 192 4.38 -4.67 -15.49
N ASN A 193 4.37 -6.00 -15.33
CA ASN A 193 5.60 -6.70 -14.99
C ASN A 193 6.50 -6.88 -16.23
N LEU A 194 7.78 -7.22 -16.01
CA LEU A 194 8.75 -7.39 -17.09
C LEU A 194 8.29 -8.37 -18.18
N LYS A 195 7.66 -9.49 -17.78
CA LYS A 195 7.19 -10.50 -18.73
C LYS A 195 6.04 -9.97 -19.60
N GLU A 196 5.10 -9.25 -19.00
CA GLU A 196 4.02 -8.57 -19.71
C GLU A 196 4.55 -7.50 -20.64
N ALA A 197 5.51 -6.69 -20.18
CA ALA A 197 6.12 -5.63 -20.98
C ALA A 197 6.83 -6.19 -22.22
N LEU A 198 7.69 -7.20 -22.05
CA LEU A 198 8.40 -7.86 -23.15
C LEU A 198 7.42 -8.51 -24.13
N SER A 199 6.39 -9.18 -23.62
CA SER A 199 5.40 -9.86 -24.46
C SER A 199 4.52 -8.89 -25.24
N ALA A 200 4.06 -7.80 -24.64
CA ALA A 200 3.22 -6.81 -25.30
C ALA A 200 4.00 -5.99 -26.33
N ALA A 201 5.27 -5.70 -26.04
CA ALA A 201 6.16 -5.00 -26.96
C ALA A 201 6.74 -5.90 -28.07
N ASN A 202 6.63 -7.22 -27.92
CA ASN A 202 7.40 -8.20 -28.71
C ASN A 202 8.91 -7.86 -28.74
N ALA A 203 9.46 -7.57 -27.56
CA ALA A 203 10.83 -7.08 -27.38
C ALA A 203 11.72 -8.10 -26.66
N ALA A 204 13.04 -8.00 -26.89
CA ALA A 204 14.03 -8.89 -26.28
C ALA A 204 14.57 -8.37 -24.94
N ASP A 205 14.56 -7.05 -24.75
CA ASP A 205 15.11 -6.38 -23.56
C ASP A 205 14.16 -5.28 -23.04
N LEU A 206 14.52 -4.75 -21.87
CA LEU A 206 13.71 -3.80 -21.12
C LEU A 206 13.56 -2.47 -21.86
N GLU A 207 14.64 -1.94 -22.42
CA GLU A 207 14.70 -0.66 -23.09
C GLU A 207 13.88 -0.67 -24.38
N GLN A 208 13.99 -1.72 -25.19
CA GLN A 208 13.15 -1.92 -26.38
C GLN A 208 11.69 -2.06 -26.01
N ALA A 209 11.38 -2.80 -24.94
CA ALA A 209 10.02 -2.93 -24.44
C ALA A 209 9.45 -1.56 -24.05
N ALA A 210 10.19 -0.79 -23.26
CA ALA A 210 9.77 0.52 -22.82
C ALA A 210 9.54 1.47 -24.00
N GLN A 211 10.48 1.56 -24.94
CA GLN A 211 10.37 2.43 -26.10
C GLN A 211 9.14 2.08 -26.97
N SER A 212 8.90 0.79 -27.22
CA SER A 212 7.75 0.31 -27.98
C SER A 212 6.43 0.64 -27.29
N LEU A 213 6.32 0.36 -25.99
CA LEU A 213 5.11 0.59 -25.21
C LEU A 213 4.81 2.07 -25.02
N LEU A 214 5.81 2.91 -24.75
CA LEU A 214 5.63 4.36 -24.68
C LEU A 214 5.09 4.92 -26.00
N LYS A 215 5.60 4.44 -27.14
CA LYS A 215 5.12 4.84 -28.47
C LYS A 215 3.69 4.37 -28.75
N GLN A 216 3.35 3.14 -28.37
CA GLN A 216 2.03 2.54 -28.59
C GLN A 216 0.95 3.21 -27.73
N THR A 217 1.26 3.43 -26.46
CA THR A 217 0.29 3.88 -25.44
C THR A 217 0.26 5.39 -25.30
N LYS A 218 1.36 6.08 -25.61
CA LYS A 218 1.56 7.52 -25.36
C LYS A 218 1.27 7.90 -23.89
N VAL A 219 1.58 7.00 -22.97
CA VAL A 219 1.46 7.22 -21.53
C VAL A 219 2.54 8.21 -21.05
N GLU A 220 2.23 8.97 -20.01
CA GLU A 220 3.19 9.89 -19.38
C GLU A 220 4.29 9.12 -18.63
N HIS A 221 3.90 8.04 -17.93
CA HIS A 221 4.79 7.22 -17.13
C HIS A 221 4.58 5.72 -17.38
N LEU A 222 5.67 4.99 -17.60
CA LEU A 222 5.66 3.54 -17.69
C LEU A 222 6.51 2.96 -16.56
N LEU A 223 5.89 2.24 -15.62
CA LEU A 223 6.59 1.61 -14.49
C LEU A 223 6.67 0.10 -14.69
N ILE A 224 7.84 -0.41 -15.06
CA ILE A 224 8.03 -1.86 -15.24
C ILE A 224 8.53 -2.47 -13.92
N THR A 225 7.74 -3.36 -13.32
CA THR A 225 8.16 -4.12 -12.13
C THR A 225 8.97 -5.36 -12.54
N ARG A 226 10.11 -5.58 -11.88
CA ARG A 226 11.16 -6.55 -12.26
C ARG A 226 11.46 -7.55 -11.13
N SER A 227 10.44 -7.89 -10.34
CA SER A 227 10.56 -8.82 -9.21
C SER A 227 11.73 -8.44 -8.28
N LYS A 228 12.68 -9.34 -8.02
CA LYS A 228 13.86 -9.11 -7.17
C LYS A 228 14.74 -7.93 -7.62
N ASP A 229 14.70 -7.56 -8.90
CA ASP A 229 15.49 -6.45 -9.42
C ASP A 229 14.84 -5.10 -9.09
N GLY A 230 13.58 -5.06 -8.63
CA GLY A 230 12.89 -3.83 -8.24
C GLY A 230 12.03 -3.27 -9.34
N MET A 231 12.11 -1.97 -9.59
CA MET A 231 11.25 -1.28 -10.56
C MET A 231 12.08 -0.36 -11.44
N SER A 232 11.66 -0.19 -12.70
CA SER A 232 12.24 0.79 -13.63
C SER A 232 11.13 1.72 -14.09
N LEU A 233 11.23 3.00 -13.75
CA LEU A 233 10.30 4.05 -14.17
C LEU A 233 10.85 4.68 -15.44
N PHE A 234 10.07 4.68 -16.51
CA PHE A 234 10.38 5.35 -17.76
C PHE A 234 9.49 6.58 -17.94
N ASP A 235 10.10 7.67 -18.39
CA ASP A 235 9.39 8.87 -18.84
C ASP A 235 8.98 8.78 -20.33
N GLY A 236 8.26 9.78 -20.81
CA GLY A 236 7.83 9.86 -22.22
C GLY A 236 8.98 9.93 -23.25
N GLN A 237 10.22 10.12 -22.82
CA GLN A 237 11.42 10.12 -23.66
C GLN A 237 12.23 8.80 -23.54
N ALA A 238 11.68 7.79 -22.87
CA ALA A 238 12.32 6.51 -22.58
C ALA A 238 13.61 6.61 -21.74
N THR A 239 13.80 7.71 -21.02
CA THR A 239 14.81 7.80 -19.96
C THR A 239 14.28 7.11 -18.72
N HIS A 240 15.14 6.37 -17.99
CA HIS A 240 14.67 5.62 -16.83
C HIS A 240 15.44 5.86 -15.55
N THR A 241 14.69 5.79 -14.44
CA THR A 241 15.22 5.74 -13.08
C THR A 241 14.96 4.35 -12.53
N HIS A 242 15.98 3.75 -11.93
CA HIS A 242 15.90 2.41 -11.34
C HIS A 242 15.74 2.46 -9.83
N PHE A 243 14.81 1.66 -9.31
CA PHE A 243 14.44 1.58 -7.91
C PHE A 243 14.65 0.13 -7.43
N PRO A 244 15.80 -0.21 -6.82
CA PRO A 244 16.07 -1.58 -6.36
C PRO A 244 15.15 -1.97 -5.19
N VAL A 245 14.77 -3.25 -5.10
CA VAL A 245 14.02 -3.76 -3.93
C VAL A 245 14.87 -3.61 -2.67
N ARG A 246 14.25 -3.13 -1.59
CA ARG A 246 14.83 -3.13 -0.25
C ARG A 246 13.92 -3.94 0.69
N SER A 247 14.03 -5.26 0.60
CA SER A 247 13.33 -6.21 1.47
C SER A 247 14.32 -6.97 2.35
N LYS A 248 13.88 -7.39 3.54
CA LYS A 248 14.71 -8.17 4.47
C LYS A 248 14.83 -9.63 4.02
N GLU A 249 13.70 -10.32 3.87
CA GLU A 249 13.63 -11.73 3.46
C GLU A 249 12.34 -11.99 2.68
N VAL A 250 12.42 -12.63 1.51
CA VAL A 250 11.24 -12.88 0.66
C VAL A 250 10.54 -14.16 1.13
N GLN A 251 9.28 -14.05 1.53
CA GLN A 251 8.42 -15.17 1.92
C GLN A 251 7.46 -15.56 0.79
N ASP A 252 6.71 -14.61 0.24
CA ASP A 252 5.70 -14.86 -0.80
C ASP A 252 5.57 -13.64 -1.71
N VAL A 253 5.54 -13.82 -3.03
CA VAL A 253 5.42 -12.71 -3.99
C VAL A 253 3.98 -12.45 -4.44
N THR A 254 3.03 -13.21 -3.92
CA THR A 254 1.62 -13.16 -4.31
C THR A 254 1.01 -11.79 -3.97
N GLY A 255 0.38 -11.14 -4.94
CA GLY A 255 -0.31 -9.86 -4.73
C GLY A 255 0.61 -8.63 -4.65
N ALA A 256 1.94 -8.79 -4.76
CA ALA A 256 2.86 -7.64 -4.68
C ALA A 256 2.59 -6.58 -5.75
N GLY A 257 2.19 -6.99 -6.96
CA GLY A 257 1.82 -6.07 -8.04
C GLY A 257 0.60 -5.20 -7.69
N ASP A 258 -0.40 -5.78 -7.01
CA ASP A 258 -1.60 -5.07 -6.56
C ASP A 258 -1.24 -4.05 -5.47
N THR A 259 -0.34 -4.43 -4.54
CA THR A 259 0.20 -3.52 -3.51
C THR A 259 0.92 -2.33 -4.15
N VAL A 260 1.68 -2.55 -5.23
CA VAL A 260 2.33 -1.45 -5.96
C VAL A 260 1.28 -0.51 -6.56
N LEU A 261 0.24 -1.03 -7.22
CA LEU A 261 -0.81 -0.20 -7.79
C LEU A 261 -1.54 0.62 -6.70
N ALA A 262 -1.85 0.01 -5.56
CA ALA A 262 -2.48 0.69 -4.43
C ALA A 262 -1.61 1.82 -3.85
N ALA A 263 -0.32 1.57 -3.64
CA ALA A 263 0.60 2.58 -3.09
C ALA A 263 0.87 3.73 -4.08
N LEU A 264 1.00 3.44 -5.38
CA LEU A 264 1.07 4.48 -6.42
C LEU A 264 -0.19 5.35 -6.43
N SER A 265 -1.35 4.70 -6.32
CA SER A 265 -2.65 5.36 -6.26
C SER A 265 -2.72 6.32 -5.06
N LEU A 266 -2.30 5.87 -3.87
CA LEU A 266 -2.25 6.74 -2.69
C LEU A 266 -1.38 7.98 -2.92
N ALA A 267 -0.17 7.77 -3.43
CA ALA A 267 0.81 8.84 -3.60
C ALA A 267 0.40 9.86 -4.67
N LEU A 268 -0.04 9.39 -5.85
CA LEU A 268 -0.38 10.28 -6.97
C LEU A 268 -1.68 11.06 -6.73
N ALA A 269 -2.67 10.47 -6.05
CA ALA A 269 -3.87 11.20 -5.62
C ALA A 269 -3.52 12.33 -4.63
N ASN A 270 -2.48 12.15 -3.81
CA ASN A 270 -1.93 13.18 -2.93
C ASN A 270 -0.89 14.09 -3.61
N GLN A 271 -0.78 14.05 -4.95
CA GLN A 271 0.09 14.92 -5.75
C GLN A 271 1.59 14.81 -5.42
N LEU A 272 2.04 13.66 -4.91
CA LEU A 272 3.47 13.39 -4.78
C LEU A 272 4.11 13.28 -6.16
N SER A 273 5.40 13.61 -6.26
CA SER A 273 6.15 13.38 -7.50
C SER A 273 6.15 11.89 -7.86
N ILE A 274 6.22 11.59 -9.16
CA ILE A 274 6.21 10.20 -9.63
C ILE A 274 7.33 9.35 -9.00
N GLU A 275 8.52 9.93 -8.81
CA GLU A 275 9.63 9.24 -8.15
C GLU A 275 9.31 8.93 -6.68
N SER A 276 8.69 9.86 -5.95
CA SER A 276 8.26 9.64 -4.58
C SER A 276 7.17 8.57 -4.49
N ALA A 277 6.24 8.56 -5.46
CA ALA A 277 5.21 7.53 -5.57
C ALA A 277 5.82 6.14 -5.81
N VAL A 278 6.79 6.02 -6.73
CA VAL A 278 7.49 4.76 -6.98
C VAL A 278 8.31 4.32 -5.77
N HIS A 279 8.97 5.24 -5.07
CA HIS A 279 9.65 4.91 -3.82
C HIS A 279 8.70 4.36 -2.76
N LEU A 280 7.55 5.00 -2.55
CA LEU A 280 6.51 4.53 -1.62
C LEU A 280 6.03 3.12 -2.00
N ALA A 281 5.74 2.92 -3.29
CA ALA A 281 5.24 1.65 -3.79
C ALA A 281 6.28 0.52 -3.71
N ASN A 282 7.56 0.83 -3.91
CA ASN A 282 8.65 -0.13 -3.74
C ASN A 282 8.86 -0.52 -2.27
N ILE A 283 8.66 0.42 -1.32
CA ILE A 283 8.64 0.13 0.11
C ILE A 283 7.47 -0.79 0.45
N ALA A 284 6.26 -0.44 0.02
CA ALA A 284 5.06 -1.23 0.29
C ALA A 284 5.17 -2.65 -0.30
N ALA A 285 5.66 -2.78 -1.53
CA ALA A 285 5.92 -4.08 -2.15
C ALA A 285 6.98 -4.89 -1.38
N GLY A 286 8.05 -4.24 -0.93
CA GLY A 286 9.08 -4.88 -0.11
C GLY A 286 8.53 -5.47 1.19
N ILE A 287 7.61 -4.76 1.86
CA ILE A 287 6.92 -5.27 3.06
C ILE A 287 5.94 -6.40 2.68
N SER A 288 5.20 -6.24 1.58
CA SER A 288 4.24 -7.25 1.10
C SER A 288 4.89 -8.60 0.87
N ILE A 289 6.09 -8.62 0.27
CA ILE A 289 6.76 -9.88 -0.05
C ILE A 289 7.43 -10.56 1.14
N GLU A 290 7.53 -9.87 2.28
CA GLU A 290 8.04 -10.41 3.56
C GLU A 290 6.95 -11.14 4.36
N LYS A 291 5.71 -11.18 3.86
CA LYS A 291 4.54 -11.79 4.50
C LYS A 291 3.99 -12.94 3.64
N LEU A 292 3.26 -13.86 4.27
CA LEU A 292 2.60 -14.96 3.58
C LEU A 292 1.25 -14.53 2.96
N GLY A 293 1.01 -14.92 1.70
CA GLY A 293 -0.24 -14.65 0.98
C GLY A 293 -0.41 -13.20 0.52
N CYS A 294 -1.63 -12.85 0.08
CA CYS A 294 -2.01 -11.48 -0.29
C CYS A 294 -2.09 -10.58 0.96
N ALA A 295 -0.94 -10.19 1.50
CA ALA A 295 -0.87 -9.37 2.68
C ALA A 295 -1.31 -7.93 2.39
N ARG A 296 -2.08 -7.37 3.32
CA ARG A 296 -2.46 -5.95 3.31
C ARG A 296 -1.37 -5.15 4.01
N ILE A 297 -0.92 -4.08 3.36
CA ILE A 297 0.12 -3.21 3.90
C ILE A 297 -0.49 -1.91 4.38
N THR A 298 -0.24 -1.58 5.65
CA THR A 298 -0.77 -0.37 6.27
C THR A 298 0.18 0.82 6.15
N LEU A 299 -0.35 2.04 6.30
CA LEU A 299 0.47 3.24 6.36
C LEU A 299 1.47 3.23 7.52
N ALA A 300 1.09 2.65 8.66
CA ALA A 300 1.97 2.50 9.82
C ALA A 300 3.20 1.65 9.49
N GLU A 301 3.01 0.51 8.81
CA GLU A 301 4.12 -0.37 8.41
C GLU A 301 5.05 0.27 7.39
N ILE A 302 4.50 1.03 6.44
CA ILE A 302 5.30 1.79 5.49
C ILE A 302 6.11 2.86 6.22
N ALA A 303 5.49 3.60 7.14
CA ALA A 303 6.16 4.61 7.93
C ALA A 303 7.30 4.00 8.77
N GLU A 304 7.07 2.86 9.42
CA GLU A 304 8.10 2.12 10.15
C GLU A 304 9.28 1.75 9.25
N ARG A 305 9.02 1.20 8.06
CA ARG A 305 10.07 0.86 7.10
C ARG A 305 10.84 2.10 6.64
N ILE A 306 10.17 3.24 6.46
CA ILE A 306 10.86 4.50 6.16
C ILE A 306 11.82 4.88 7.29
N LEU A 307 11.38 4.77 8.55
CA LEU A 307 12.24 5.08 9.70
C LEU A 307 13.45 4.11 9.79
N GLU A 308 13.26 2.82 9.50
CA GLU A 308 14.36 1.85 9.47
C GLU A 308 15.40 2.19 8.39
N LEU A 309 14.93 2.54 7.19
CA LEU A 309 15.78 2.90 6.05
C LEU A 309 16.51 4.24 6.26
N ASP A 310 16.00 5.09 7.14
CA ASP A 310 16.55 6.40 7.50
C ASP A 310 17.18 6.41 8.90
N SER A 311 17.60 5.25 9.42
CA SER A 311 18.18 5.09 10.77
C SER A 311 19.38 5.99 11.10
N THR A 312 19.92 6.71 10.11
CA THR A 312 20.94 7.76 10.30
C THR A 312 20.38 9.10 10.79
N SER A 313 19.08 9.37 10.61
CA SER A 313 18.42 10.61 11.05
C SER A 313 17.42 10.30 12.15
N LYS A 314 17.84 10.35 13.42
CA LYS A 314 16.88 10.35 14.54
C LYS A 314 16.15 11.69 14.68
N VAL A 315 16.41 12.66 13.81
CA VAL A 315 15.91 14.04 13.94
C VAL A 315 14.70 14.24 13.05
N TYR A 316 13.60 14.68 13.64
CA TYR A 316 12.32 14.93 12.99
C TYR A 316 11.92 16.38 13.18
N ASP A 317 11.39 16.99 12.13
CA ASP A 317 10.76 18.30 12.17
C ASP A 317 9.28 18.19 11.75
N GLU A 318 8.57 19.32 11.64
CA GLU A 318 7.16 19.35 11.24
C GLU A 318 6.89 18.58 9.93
N HIS A 319 7.85 18.53 9.00
CA HIS A 319 7.67 17.86 7.71
C HIS A 319 7.85 16.34 7.82
N THR A 320 8.54 15.83 8.83
CA THR A 320 8.73 14.38 9.02
C THR A 320 7.97 13.83 10.22
N LEU A 321 7.35 14.71 11.02
CA LEU A 321 6.57 14.37 12.20
C LEU A 321 5.42 13.42 11.86
N TYR A 322 4.70 13.65 10.78
CA TYR A 322 3.62 12.76 10.36
C TYR A 322 4.08 11.30 10.13
N THR A 323 5.25 11.10 9.51
CA THR A 323 5.83 9.76 9.34
C THR A 323 6.08 9.12 10.71
N LEU A 324 6.63 9.90 11.65
CA LEU A 324 6.85 9.44 13.02
C LEU A 324 5.52 9.10 13.72
N THR A 325 4.49 9.95 13.60
CA THR A 325 3.14 9.71 14.12
C THR A 325 2.58 8.39 13.62
N LYS A 326 2.62 8.16 12.30
CA LYS A 326 2.12 6.91 11.71
C LYS A 326 2.91 5.68 12.17
N ALA A 327 4.23 5.77 12.28
CA ALA A 327 5.07 4.66 12.76
C ALA A 327 4.91 4.34 14.26
N LEU A 328 4.34 5.26 15.04
CA LEU A 328 4.08 5.11 16.47
C LEU A 328 2.63 4.75 16.80
N THR A 329 1.74 4.67 15.79
CA THR A 329 0.34 4.27 15.97
C THR A 329 0.24 2.97 16.77
N ASN A 330 -0.56 2.98 17.85
CA ASN A 330 -0.77 1.84 18.76
C ASN A 330 0.50 1.32 19.47
N LYS A 331 1.59 2.09 19.53
CA LYS A 331 2.80 1.74 20.26
C LYS A 331 3.00 2.62 21.48
N PRO A 332 3.39 2.07 22.64
CA PRO A 332 3.68 2.89 23.80
C PRO A 332 5.05 3.58 23.67
N PHE A 333 5.07 4.87 23.93
CA PHE A 333 6.30 5.68 23.96
C PHE A 333 6.17 6.84 24.94
N THR A 334 7.32 7.40 25.31
CA THR A 334 7.44 8.51 26.25
C THR A 334 8.04 9.71 25.53
N ILE A 335 7.50 10.91 25.76
CA ILE A 335 8.08 12.18 25.31
C ILE A 335 8.69 12.91 26.51
N VAL A 336 9.86 13.50 26.32
CA VAL A 336 10.42 14.48 27.26
C VAL A 336 10.78 15.78 26.52
N GLY A 337 10.28 16.90 27.03
CA GLY A 337 10.71 18.23 26.59
C GLY A 337 11.95 18.69 27.35
N ILE A 338 12.96 19.15 26.61
CA ILE A 338 14.22 19.68 27.15
C ILE A 338 14.54 21.04 26.50
N ASP A 339 15.35 21.86 27.17
CA ASP A 339 15.92 23.08 26.59
C ASP A 339 17.43 22.91 26.36
N SER A 340 17.98 23.52 25.31
CA SER A 340 19.43 23.49 25.07
C SER A 340 20.23 24.16 26.18
N ALA A 341 19.61 25.07 26.94
CA ALA A 341 20.17 25.68 28.14
C ALA A 341 20.45 24.67 29.28
N ASP A 342 19.75 23.52 29.30
CA ASP A 342 19.98 22.47 30.31
C ASP A 342 21.34 21.76 30.13
N HIS A 343 21.97 21.92 28.97
CA HIS A 343 23.17 21.21 28.53
C HIS A 343 23.05 19.66 28.64
N LEU A 344 23.97 18.93 28.00
CA LEU A 344 24.10 17.48 28.21
C LEU A 344 24.90 17.21 29.49
N SER A 345 24.26 17.47 30.64
CA SER A 345 24.82 17.20 31.96
C SER A 345 24.63 15.74 32.38
N LEU A 346 25.31 15.31 33.45
CA LEU A 346 25.07 14.01 34.08
C LEU A 346 23.61 13.84 34.55
N ALA A 347 22.96 14.93 34.97
CA ALA A 347 21.55 14.90 35.35
C ALA A 347 20.64 14.63 34.14
N THR A 348 20.90 15.31 33.02
CA THR A 348 20.19 15.09 31.75
C THR A 348 20.35 13.64 31.29
N PHE A 349 21.57 13.10 31.29
CA PHE A 349 21.83 11.71 30.90
C PHE A 349 21.17 10.70 31.83
N GLY A 350 21.25 10.91 33.16
CA GLY A 350 20.59 10.06 34.15
C GLY A 350 19.07 10.04 33.99
N MET A 351 18.47 11.18 33.65
CA MET A 351 17.05 11.32 33.35
C MET A 351 16.66 10.54 32.08
N LEU A 352 17.40 10.71 30.98
CA LEU A 352 17.13 9.97 29.73
C LEU A 352 17.20 8.45 29.95
N LYS A 353 18.21 7.99 30.70
CA LYS A 353 18.35 6.57 31.07
C LYS A 353 17.21 6.06 31.96
N LYS A 354 16.68 6.91 32.85
CA LYS A 354 15.54 6.56 33.70
C LYS A 354 14.24 6.45 32.91
N LEU A 355 14.04 7.30 31.91
CA LEU A 355 12.84 7.31 31.06
C LEU A 355 12.88 6.24 29.97
N LYS A 356 14.07 5.88 29.46
CA LYS A 356 14.21 4.81 28.48
C LYS A 356 13.97 3.45 29.14
N THR A 357 12.79 2.88 28.90
CA THR A 357 12.46 1.50 29.28
C THR A 357 12.67 0.55 28.11
N ALA A 358 12.92 -0.74 28.39
CA ALA A 358 13.17 -1.74 27.34
C ALA A 358 12.01 -1.89 26.33
N ASN A 359 10.78 -1.58 26.76
CA ASN A 359 9.56 -1.80 25.98
C ASN A 359 8.94 -0.50 25.44
N GLN A 360 9.60 0.65 25.57
CA GLN A 360 9.08 1.92 25.07
C GLN A 360 10.16 2.72 24.33
N LYS A 361 9.70 3.45 23.32
CA LYS A 361 10.55 4.45 22.66
C LYS A 361 10.59 5.73 23.49
N LEU A 362 11.72 6.42 23.49
CA LEU A 362 11.93 7.72 24.11
C LEU A 362 12.12 8.76 23.00
N ILE A 363 11.24 9.75 23.01
CA ILE A 363 11.27 10.90 22.12
C ILE A 363 11.72 12.12 22.92
N VAL A 364 12.74 12.79 22.43
CA VAL A 364 13.23 14.04 23.01
C VAL A 364 12.73 15.19 22.16
N TYR A 365 11.89 16.05 22.72
CA TYR A 365 11.46 17.28 22.08
C TYR A 365 12.35 18.44 22.55
N ILE A 366 13.01 19.13 21.62
CA ILE A 366 13.82 20.30 21.94
C ILE A 366 12.95 21.54 21.82
N ARG A 367 12.76 22.23 22.96
CA ARG A 367 11.84 23.38 23.08
C ARG A 367 12.36 24.65 22.40
N ASP A 368 13.66 24.73 22.16
CA ASP A 368 14.29 25.87 21.48
C ASP A 368 13.69 26.09 20.09
N LYS A 369 13.35 27.34 19.78
CA LYS A 369 12.90 27.71 18.42
C LYS A 369 13.97 27.44 17.35
N LYS A 370 15.24 27.53 17.73
CA LYS A 370 16.41 27.27 16.88
C LYS A 370 17.46 26.52 17.71
N PRO A 371 17.33 25.19 17.85
CA PRO A 371 18.23 24.41 18.67
C PRO A 371 19.64 24.41 18.05
N PRO A 372 20.71 24.50 18.87
CA PRO A 372 22.09 24.39 18.37
C PRO A 372 22.33 23.04 17.68
N SER A 373 22.96 23.05 16.50
CA SER A 373 23.20 21.83 15.70
C SER A 373 23.96 20.75 16.46
N ASP A 374 24.95 21.17 17.25
CA ASP A 374 25.79 20.24 18.02
C ASP A 374 24.98 19.56 19.12
N PHE A 375 24.04 20.28 19.74
CA PHE A 375 23.15 19.73 20.76
C PHE A 375 22.19 18.70 20.17
N VAL A 376 21.58 19.00 19.03
CA VAL A 376 20.72 18.07 18.27
C VAL A 376 21.51 16.81 17.89
N SER A 377 22.72 16.99 17.35
CA SER A 377 23.60 15.90 16.94
C SER A 377 23.96 14.99 18.12
N LEU A 378 24.36 15.57 19.24
CA LEU A 378 24.68 14.80 20.45
C LEU A 378 23.48 13.98 20.93
N LEU A 379 22.28 14.57 21.04
CA LEU A 379 21.08 13.84 21.45
C LEU A 379 20.73 12.70 20.49
N SER A 380 20.81 12.96 19.17
CA SER A 380 20.56 11.94 18.14
C SER A 380 21.58 10.80 18.18
N SER A 381 22.79 11.03 18.72
CA SER A 381 23.81 10.01 18.89
C SER A 381 23.60 9.09 20.10
N LEU A 382 22.77 9.51 21.07
CA LEU A 382 22.55 8.74 22.30
C LEU A 382 21.76 7.46 22.01
N HIS A 383 22.17 6.36 22.65
CA HIS A 383 21.47 5.08 22.55
C HIS A 383 20.09 5.13 23.22
N GLU A 384 19.96 5.89 24.30
CA GLU A 384 18.73 6.05 25.07
C GLU A 384 17.63 6.81 24.31
N VAL A 385 18.02 7.62 23.32
CA VAL A 385 17.11 8.46 22.53
C VAL A 385 16.79 7.75 21.22
N ASP A 386 15.54 7.39 21.01
CA ASP A 386 15.08 6.80 19.75
C ASP A 386 14.86 7.89 18.71
N PHE A 387 14.24 9.02 19.12
CA PHE A 387 13.89 10.12 18.22
C PHE A 387 14.08 11.47 18.91
N VAL A 388 14.46 12.47 18.12
CA VAL A 388 14.58 13.88 18.50
C VAL A 388 13.61 14.67 17.62
N VAL A 389 12.68 15.40 18.24
CA VAL A 389 11.75 16.28 17.53
C VAL A 389 12.20 17.73 17.72
N ILE A 390 12.37 18.45 16.62
CA ILE A 390 12.67 19.88 16.57
C ILE A 390 11.53 20.65 15.90
N LYS A 391 11.43 21.94 16.20
CA LYS A 391 10.49 22.86 15.53
C LYS A 391 9.00 22.46 15.62
N SER A 392 8.54 21.82 16.69
CA SER A 392 7.09 21.69 16.95
C SER A 392 6.58 22.92 17.71
N ASP A 393 5.33 23.31 17.50
CA ASP A 393 4.69 24.49 18.13
C ASP A 393 4.84 24.52 19.65
N SER A 394 4.62 23.38 20.30
CA SER A 394 4.78 23.21 21.75
C SER A 394 4.80 21.73 22.11
N LEU A 395 5.29 21.42 23.32
CA LEU A 395 5.23 20.06 23.84
C LEU A 395 3.80 19.56 24.00
N SER A 396 2.84 20.43 24.37
CA SER A 396 1.42 20.07 24.45
C SER A 396 0.85 19.71 23.09
N HIS A 397 1.09 20.54 22.07
CA HIS A 397 0.66 20.25 20.69
C HIS A 397 1.24 18.92 20.19
N LEU A 398 2.53 18.68 20.45
CA LEU A 398 3.18 17.42 20.10
C LEU A 398 2.54 16.21 20.81
N CYS A 399 2.13 16.37 22.07
CA CYS A 399 1.42 15.33 22.80
C CYS A 399 0.02 15.08 22.24
N ASP A 400 -0.70 16.12 21.85
CA ASP A 400 -2.02 16.02 21.22
C ASP A 400 -1.94 15.34 19.84
N GLU A 401 -0.84 15.53 19.11
CA GLU A 401 -0.64 14.89 17.80
C GLU A 401 -0.19 13.42 17.94
N LEU A 402 0.80 13.16 18.80
CA LEU A 402 1.42 11.84 18.91
C LEU A 402 0.69 10.89 19.87
N HIS A 403 -0.04 11.41 20.86
CA HIS A 403 -0.72 10.63 21.91
C HIS A 403 0.23 9.71 22.71
N PRO A 404 1.27 10.25 23.38
CA PRO A 404 2.23 9.45 24.13
C PRO A 404 1.62 8.77 25.37
N SER A 405 2.23 7.67 25.80
CA SER A 405 1.85 7.00 27.05
C SER A 405 2.18 7.84 28.29
N SER A 406 3.25 8.63 28.22
CA SER A 406 3.60 9.62 29.23
C SER A 406 4.42 10.75 28.63
N ALA A 407 4.25 11.95 29.16
CA ALA A 407 4.98 13.14 28.73
C ALA A 407 5.60 13.85 29.93
N TYR A 408 6.86 14.25 29.82
CA TYR A 408 7.60 14.91 30.89
C TYR A 408 8.20 16.22 30.41
N LEU A 409 8.40 17.14 31.35
CA LEU A 409 9.18 18.35 31.16
C LEU A 409 10.42 18.30 32.07
N PHE A 410 11.59 18.49 31.47
CA PHE A 410 12.84 18.64 32.20
C PHE A 410 13.27 20.10 32.19
N ASP A 411 13.48 20.66 33.37
CA ASP A 411 13.88 22.06 33.54
C ASP A 411 14.80 22.19 34.76
N GLY A 412 16.02 22.71 34.55
CA GLY A 412 16.94 23.02 35.65
C GLY A 412 17.29 21.82 36.52
N GLY A 413 17.34 20.61 35.96
CA GLY A 413 17.63 19.37 36.70
C GLY A 413 16.42 18.67 37.33
N THR A 414 15.22 19.25 37.20
CA THR A 414 13.97 18.67 37.74
C THR A 414 13.14 18.05 36.63
N LEU A 415 12.66 16.82 36.83
CA LEU A 415 11.75 16.14 35.92
C LEU A 415 10.32 16.21 36.47
N SER A 416 9.40 16.76 35.69
CA SER A 416 7.98 16.89 36.02
C SER A 416 7.12 16.15 35.02
N LEU A 417 6.07 15.45 35.49
CA LEU A 417 5.10 14.78 34.63
C LEU A 417 4.05 15.80 34.17
N LEU A 418 3.71 15.80 32.88
CA LEU A 418 2.60 16.58 32.34
C LEU A 418 1.29 15.83 32.58
N GLU A 419 0.36 16.45 33.31
CA GLU A 419 -0.91 15.81 33.72
C GLU A 419 -1.91 15.56 32.56
N SER A 420 -1.65 16.08 31.35
CA SER A 420 -2.64 16.13 30.26
C SER A 420 -2.75 14.90 29.36
N THR A 421 -2.10 13.77 29.63
CA THR A 421 -2.24 12.56 28.79
C THR A 421 -3.42 11.67 29.17
N SER A 422 -4.26 12.07 30.12
CA SER A 422 -5.31 11.22 30.73
C SER A 422 -6.76 11.49 30.27
N ALA A 423 -6.99 12.34 29.26
CA ALA A 423 -8.36 12.66 28.80
C ALA A 423 -8.85 11.89 27.55
N LEU A 424 -8.06 10.97 26.97
CA LEU A 424 -8.38 10.31 25.68
C LEU A 424 -8.35 8.78 25.72
N ILE A 425 -8.57 8.16 26.88
CA ILE A 425 -8.94 6.75 26.98
C ILE A 425 -10.31 6.67 27.66
N SER A 426 -11.36 6.95 26.89
CA SER A 426 -12.74 6.51 27.15
C SER A 426 -13.44 6.18 25.85
#